data_AF-A0A2E0JBF7-F1
#
_entry.id   AF-A0A2E0JBF7-F1
#
_cell.length_a   1.000
_cell.length_b   1.000
_cell.length_c   1.000
_cell.angle_alpha   90.00
_cell.angle_beta   90.00
_cell.angle_gamma   90.00
#
_symmetry.space_group_name_H-M   'P 1'
#
loop_
_entity.id
_entity.type
_entity.pdbx_description
1 polymer ?
#
loop_
_entity_poly.entity_id
_entity_poly.type
_entity_poly.pdbx_seq_one_letter_code
_entity_poly.pdbx_strand_id
1 'polypeptide(L)'
;MRDLLRLSRYHWVVLFLVMALCAFATAFLSFQLVNIAMANLEFILRHGLMGIADGGLLQFLSILAKGLLIVIFYFCFKGMEAELLQRWRNIDRP
;
A
#
# COMPACT_ATOMS: atom_id res chain seq x y z
N MET A 1 -7.63 17.16 13.43
CA MET A 1 -7.22 15.86 12.83
C MET A 1 -7.98 14.64 13.38
N ARG A 2 -8.54 14.65 14.61
CA ARG A 2 -9.33 13.51 15.15
C ARG A 2 -10.69 13.26 14.49
N ASP A 3 -11.29 14.27 13.85
CA ASP A 3 -12.67 14.13 13.32
C ASP A 3 -12.76 13.56 11.89
N LEU A 4 -11.68 13.62 11.10
CA LEU A 4 -11.65 13.07 9.73
C LEU A 4 -11.56 11.54 9.69
N LEU A 5 -11.09 10.92 10.77
CA LEU A 5 -10.94 9.46 10.92
C LEU A 5 -12.05 8.82 11.76
N ARG A 6 -13.22 9.44 11.89
CA ARG A 6 -14.38 8.77 12.49
C ARG A 6 -14.95 7.73 11.54
N LEU A 7 -14.18 6.67 11.27
CA LEU A 7 -14.58 5.48 10.54
C LEU A 7 -15.89 4.91 11.10
N SER A 8 -16.10 5.05 12.41
CA SER A 8 -17.33 4.76 13.16
C SER A 8 -18.63 5.29 12.52
N ARG A 9 -18.62 6.44 11.83
CA ARG A 9 -19.83 7.00 11.20
C ARG A 9 -20.24 6.34 9.88
N TYR A 10 -19.32 5.68 9.19
CA TYR A 10 -19.61 5.07 7.90
C TYR A 10 -20.30 3.71 8.05
N HIS A 11 -21.19 3.40 7.10
CA HIS A 11 -21.86 2.11 7.02
C HIS A 11 -20.83 1.00 6.78
N TRP A 12 -21.03 -0.17 7.39
CA TRP A 12 -20.05 -1.26 7.36
C TRP A 12 -19.72 -1.74 5.94
N VAL A 13 -20.70 -1.74 5.02
CA VAL A 13 -20.51 -2.08 3.61
C VAL A 13 -19.52 -1.15 2.92
N VAL A 14 -19.62 0.17 3.18
CA VAL A 14 -18.72 1.16 2.58
C VAL A 14 -17.29 0.93 3.08
N LEU A 15 -17.11 0.70 4.39
CA LEU A 15 -15.80 0.38 4.96
C LEU A 15 -15.21 -0.89 4.34
N PHE A 16 -16.04 -1.92 4.13
CA PHE A 16 -15.60 -3.17 3.51
C PHE A 16 -15.16 -2.98 2.06
N LEU A 17 -15.91 -2.20 1.27
CA LEU A 17 -15.56 -1.91 -0.12
C LEU A 17 -14.27 -1.09 -0.23
N VAL A 18 -14.09 -0.07 0.61
CA VAL A 18 -12.87 0.73 0.63
C VAL A 18 -11.68 -0.12 1.10
N MET A 19 -11.88 -0.99 2.08
CA MET A 19 -10.88 -1.97 2.52
C MET A 19 -10.47 -2.91 1.38
N ALA A 20 -11.42 -3.48 0.65
CA ALA A 20 -11.15 -4.34 -0.50
C ALA A 20 -10.37 -3.61 -1.60
N LEU A 21 -10.72 -2.35 -1.87
CA LEU A 21 -10.00 -1.51 -2.83
C LEU A 21 -8.55 -1.24 -2.38
N CYS A 22 -8.33 -0.91 -1.10
CA CYS A 22 -6.99 -0.74 -0.54
C CYS A 22 -6.18 -2.05 -0.62
N ALA A 23 -6.78 -3.19 -0.34
CA ALA A 23 -6.12 -4.50 -0.47
C ALA A 23 -5.71 -4.77 -1.92
N PHE A 24 -6.61 -4.56 -2.88
CA PHE A 24 -6.32 -4.71 -4.30
C PHE A 24 -5.20 -3.77 -4.76
N ALA A 25 -5.28 -2.48 -4.39
CA ALA A 25 -4.25 -1.50 -4.72
C ALA A 25 -2.88 -1.88 -4.14
N THR A 26 -2.85 -2.34 -2.89
CA THR A 26 -1.62 -2.83 -2.22
C THR A 26 -1.02 -3.99 -3.02
N ALA A 27 -1.82 -5.00 -3.37
CA ALA A 27 -1.37 -6.17 -4.13
C ALA A 27 -0.86 -5.81 -5.53
N PHE A 28 -1.63 -4.99 -6.26
CA PHE A 28 -1.28 -4.57 -7.62
C PHE A 28 -0.01 -3.71 -7.65
N LEU A 29 0.12 -2.75 -6.73
CA LEU A 29 1.31 -1.92 -6.62
C LEU A 29 2.53 -2.73 -6.18
N SER A 30 2.36 -3.71 -5.28
CA SER A 30 3.45 -4.60 -4.86
C SER A 30 3.99 -5.42 -6.03
N PHE A 31 3.10 -5.96 -6.87
CA PHE A 31 3.49 -6.67 -8.09
C PHE A 31 4.27 -5.77 -9.05
N GLN A 32 3.77 -4.55 -9.30
CA GLN A 32 4.50 -3.58 -10.13
C GLN A 32 5.85 -3.18 -9.55
N LEU A 33 5.94 -3.01 -8.23
CA LEU A 33 7.16 -2.64 -7.54
C LEU A 33 8.23 -3.70 -7.74
N VAL A 34 7.87 -4.96 -7.54
CA VAL A 34 8.77 -6.11 -7.75
C VAL A 34 9.26 -6.16 -9.19
N ASN A 35 8.38 -6.00 -10.17
CA ASN A 35 8.78 -6.01 -11.59
C ASN A 35 9.79 -4.91 -11.92
N ILE A 36 9.58 -3.69 -11.42
CA ILE A 36 10.49 -2.57 -11.66
C ILE A 36 11.80 -2.75 -10.89
N ALA A 37 11.75 -3.27 -9.66
CA ALA A 37 12.94 -3.55 -8.87
C ALA A 37 13.82 -4.61 -9.53
N MET A 38 13.21 -5.68 -10.06
CA MET A 38 13.93 -6.73 -10.80
C MET A 38 14.57 -6.18 -12.09
N ALA A 39 13.84 -5.36 -12.85
CA ALA A 39 14.37 -4.73 -14.06
C ALA A 39 15.56 -3.80 -13.75
N ASN A 40 15.46 -3.00 -12.68
CA ASN A 40 16.53 -2.10 -12.25
C ASN A 40 17.76 -2.88 -11.75
N LEU A 41 17.54 -3.95 -10.97
CA LEU A 41 18.61 -4.83 -10.50
C LEU A 41 19.35 -5.48 -11.69
N GLU A 42 18.62 -6.00 -12.67
CA GLU A 42 19.22 -6.57 -13.88
C GLU A 42 20.02 -5.54 -14.67
N PHE A 43 19.52 -4.30 -14.78
CA PHE A 43 20.22 -3.21 -15.46
C PHE A 43 21.52 -2.82 -14.77
N ILE A 44 21.50 -2.67 -13.43
CA ILE A 44 22.70 -2.38 -12.63
C ILE A 44 23.71 -3.52 -12.73
N LEU A 45 23.28 -4.78 -12.69
CA LEU A 45 24.16 -5.94 -12.83
C LEU A 45 24.84 -5.98 -14.21
N ARG A 46 24.14 -5.57 -15.28
CA ARG A 46 24.66 -5.57 -16.65
C ARG A 46 25.58 -4.39 -16.97
N HIS A 47 25.30 -3.20 -16.42
CA HIS A 47 25.95 -1.94 -16.80
C HIS A 47 26.78 -1.28 -15.68
N GLY A 48 26.79 -1.84 -14.48
CA GLY A 48 27.58 -1.35 -13.35
C GLY A 48 27.25 0.10 -12.96
N LEU A 49 28.27 0.86 -12.57
CA LEU A 49 28.13 2.27 -12.16
C LEU A 49 27.55 3.17 -13.26
N MET A 50 27.72 2.79 -14.53
CA MET A 50 27.19 3.53 -15.68
C MET A 50 25.65 3.51 -15.68
N GLY A 51 25.04 2.39 -15.29
CA GLY A 51 23.59 2.27 -15.18
C GLY A 51 22.96 3.12 -14.07
N ILE A 52 23.73 3.50 -13.05
CA ILE A 52 23.27 4.42 -11.99
C ILE A 52 23.21 5.86 -12.54
N ALA A 53 24.22 6.27 -13.31
CA ALA A 53 24.31 7.61 -13.90
C ALA A 53 23.24 7.85 -14.99
N ASP A 54 22.89 6.81 -15.76
CA ASP A 54 21.93 6.91 -16.87
C ASP A 54 20.45 6.88 -16.43
N GLY A 55 20.17 6.76 -15.13
CA GLY A 55 18.80 6.84 -14.61
C GLY A 55 18.46 5.89 -13.46
N GLY A 56 19.38 5.03 -13.04
CA GLY A 56 19.16 4.10 -11.93
C GLY A 56 18.76 4.80 -10.62
N LEU A 57 19.29 6.01 -10.35
CA LEU A 57 18.90 6.80 -9.17
C LEU A 57 17.44 7.25 -9.22
N LEU A 58 16.96 7.75 -10.36
CA LEU A 58 15.55 8.16 -10.53
C LEU A 58 14.62 6.95 -10.41
N GLN A 59 15.02 5.81 -10.97
CA GLN A 59 14.26 4.58 -10.88
C GLN A 59 14.22 4.04 -9.44
N PHE A 60 15.32 4.16 -8.69
CA PHE A 60 15.36 3.85 -7.26
C PHE A 60 14.44 4.75 -6.44
N LEU A 61 14.43 6.06 -6.70
CA LEU A 61 13.49 6.99 -6.06
C LEU A 61 12.03 6.64 -6.40
N SER A 62 11.75 6.21 -7.63
CA SER A 62 10.42 5.73 -8.02
C SER A 62 10.00 4.49 -7.24
N ILE A 63 10.91 3.53 -7.04
CA ILE A 63 10.68 2.34 -6.21
C ILE A 63 10.39 2.76 -4.77
N LEU A 64 11.19 3.66 -4.18
CA LEU A 64 10.95 4.16 -2.82
C LEU A 64 9.57 4.84 -2.69
N ALA A 65 9.21 5.72 -3.63
CA ALA A 65 7.94 6.42 -3.61
C ALA A 65 6.75 5.45 -3.71
N LYS A 66 6.83 4.45 -4.60
CA LYS A 66 5.81 3.39 -4.72
C LYS A 66 5.74 2.53 -3.46
N GLY A 67 6.88 2.19 -2.85
CA GLY A 67 6.95 1.47 -1.57
C GLY A 67 6.22 2.21 -0.44
N LEU A 68 6.47 3.52 -0.29
CA LEU A 68 5.76 4.34 0.69
C LEU A 68 4.25 4.38 0.43
N LEU A 69 3.85 4.49 -0.83
CA LEU A 69 2.43 4.48 -1.21
C LEU A 69 1.75 3.14 -0.86
N ILE A 70 2.42 2.01 -1.08
CA ILE A 70 1.96 0.68 -0.68
C ILE A 70 1.74 0.61 0.84
N VAL A 71 2.70 1.13 1.63
CA VAL A 71 2.60 1.15 3.09
C VAL A 71 1.40 1.99 3.56
N ILE A 72 1.13 3.13 2.92
CA ILE A 72 -0.04 3.96 3.21
C ILE A 72 -1.34 3.17 2.95
N PHE A 73 -1.48 2.53 1.78
CA PHE A 73 -2.66 1.71 1.48
C PHE A 73 -2.81 0.54 2.44
N TYR A 74 -1.70 -0.11 2.82
CA TYR A 74 -1.70 -1.19 3.79
C TYR A 74 -2.17 -0.73 5.18
N PHE A 75 -1.72 0.44 5.65
CA PHE A 75 -2.22 1.00 6.91
C PHE A 75 -3.69 1.40 6.85
N CYS A 76 -4.16 1.97 5.73
CA CYS A 76 -5.59 2.23 5.52
C CYS A 76 -6.40 0.93 5.60
N PHE A 77 -5.94 -0.12 4.92
CA PHE A 77 -6.54 -1.46 4.99
C PHE A 77 -6.63 -1.96 6.43
N LYS A 78 -5.51 -1.95 7.16
CA LYS A 78 -5.45 -2.40 8.57
C LYS A 78 -6.33 -1.58 9.51
N GLY A 79 -6.42 -0.27 9.30
CA GLY A 79 -7.30 0.59 10.07
C GLY A 79 -8.78 0.23 9.88
N MET A 80 -9.20 -0.01 8.64
CA MET A 80 -10.58 -0.42 8.33
C MET A 80 -10.89 -1.84 8.83
N GLU A 81 -9.94 -2.77 8.69
CA GLU A 81 -10.06 -4.14 9.22
C GLU A 81 -10.28 -4.12 10.74
N ALA A 82 -9.46 -3.35 11.47
CA ALA A 82 -9.56 -3.24 12.92
C ALA A 82 -10.93 -2.70 13.37
N GLU A 83 -11.45 -1.67 12.70
CA GLU A 83 -12.77 -1.10 12.97
C GLU A 83 -13.90 -2.09 12.69
N LEU A 84 -13.87 -2.80 11.56
CA LEU A 84 -14.88 -3.80 11.21
C LEU A 84 -14.87 -4.97 12.21
N LEU A 85 -13.70 -5.48 12.57
CA LEU A 85 -13.55 -6.54 13.56
C LEU A 85 -13.98 -6.10 14.96
N GLN A 86 -13.73 -4.84 15.32
CA GLN A 86 -14.21 -4.28 16.58
C GLN A 86 -15.74 -4.20 16.62
N ARG A 87 -16.38 -3.76 15.53
CA ARG A 87 -17.84 -3.75 15.41
C ARG A 87 -18.42 -5.15 15.49
N TRP A 88 -17.85 -6.11 14.77
CA TRP A 88 -18.26 -7.50 14.81
C TRP A 88 -18.23 -8.06 16.23
N ARG A 89 -17.11 -7.87 16.93
CA ARG A 89 -16.93 -8.32 18.32
C ARG A 89 -17.90 -7.67 19.31
N ASN A 90 -18.33 -6.44 19.04
CA ASN A 90 -19.31 -5.74 19.87
C ASN A 90 -20.75 -6.20 19.62
N ILE A 91 -21.04 -6.86 18.50
CA ILE A 91 -22.36 -7.48 18.24
C ILE A 91 -22.58 -8.66 19.20
N ASP A 92 -21.52 -9.41 19.52
CA ASP A 92 -21.58 -10.60 20.40
C ASP A 92 -21.51 -10.29 21.91
N ARG A 93 -21.44 -9.01 22.30
CA ARG A 93 -21.49 -8.62 23.72
C ARG A 93 -22.93 -8.24 24.10
N PRO A 94 -23.55 -8.95 25.07
CA PRO A 94 -24.90 -8.64 25.54
C PRO A 94 -25.00 -7.26 26.20
#